data_AF-A0A8T1SHJ6-F1
#
_entry.id   AF-A0A8T1SHJ6-F1
#
_cell.length_a   1.000
_cell.length_b   1.000
_cell.length_c   1.000
_cell.angle_alpha   90.00
_cell.angle_beta   90.00
_cell.angle_gamma   90.00
#
_symmetry.space_group_name_H-M   'P 1'
#
loop_
_entity.id
_entity.type
_entity.pdbx_description
1 polymer ?
#
loop_
_entity_poly.entity_id
_entity_poly.type
_entity_poly.pdbx_seq_one_letter_code
_entity_poly.pdbx_strand_id
1 'polypeptide(L)'
;MPRGYLELTLNPKDSEVDHISATNFNCDILLSPDLSTFRVLPWTEQTARVICDSFTILGTPLLTSPRHIAKQQLSQLQDNGLSLRSAFTYEFCIYSIAEIVNSKTISFPAASILNSYDQPFIQELIEGMYHAGANIESFSSSTWPGQMEISFHPEFGIGAADTAFTFRTGIKEMAKKYNYIASFFAENGFYNSGIL
;
A
#
# COMPACT_ATOMS: atom_id res chain seq x y z
N MET A 1 -11.40 -26.93 6.19
CA MET A 1 -10.85 -25.55 6.06
C MET A 1 -9.83 -25.35 7.16
N PRO A 2 -8.53 -25.27 6.88
CA PRO A 2 -7.57 -24.92 7.93
C PRO A 2 -7.62 -23.41 8.14
N ARG A 3 -8.10 -22.98 9.31
CA ARG A 3 -7.95 -21.62 9.83
C ARG A 3 -6.60 -21.55 10.52
N GLY A 4 -5.56 -21.19 9.78
CA GLY A 4 -4.30 -20.78 10.39
C GLY A 4 -4.41 -19.32 10.78
N TYR A 5 -4.42 -19.01 12.08
CA TYR A 5 -4.20 -17.67 12.60
C TYR A 5 -2.87 -17.69 13.36
N LEU A 6 -1.95 -16.81 12.99
CA LEU A 6 -0.67 -16.65 13.67
C LEU A 6 -0.87 -15.59 14.75
N GLU A 7 -1.04 -16.05 15.99
CA GLU A 7 -1.10 -15.17 17.16
C GLU A 7 0.33 -14.94 17.67
N LEU A 8 0.83 -13.72 17.55
CA LEU A 8 2.10 -13.31 18.15
C LEU A 8 1.83 -12.97 19.62
N THR A 9 1.79 -13.99 20.47
CA THR A 9 1.71 -13.81 21.93
C THR A 9 3.08 -13.35 22.44
N LEU A 10 3.22 -12.06 22.77
CA LEU A 10 4.49 -11.49 23.23
C LEU A 10 4.82 -11.81 24.70
N ASN A 11 3.92 -12.43 25.49
CA ASN A 11 4.23 -12.84 26.86
C ASN A 11 3.24 -13.91 27.41
N PRO A 12 3.69 -15.12 27.81
CA PRO A 12 2.82 -16.21 28.29
C PRO A 12 2.32 -16.07 29.74
N LYS A 13 2.48 -14.91 30.38
CA LYS A 13 2.08 -14.67 31.79
C LYS A 13 0.85 -13.78 31.95
N ASP A 14 0.35 -13.17 30.89
CA ASP A 14 -0.82 -12.29 30.96
C ASP A 14 -2.10 -13.10 30.71
N SER A 15 -2.96 -13.20 31.72
CA SER A 15 -4.29 -13.81 31.59
C SER A 15 -5.30 -12.78 31.09
N GLU A 16 -5.79 -12.95 29.86
CA GLU A 16 -6.70 -12.02 29.15
C GLU A 16 -8.11 -11.89 29.78
N VAL A 17 -8.44 -12.65 30.83
CA VAL A 17 -9.80 -12.68 31.39
C VAL A 17 -10.18 -11.38 32.15
N ASP A 18 -9.18 -10.62 32.61
CA ASP A 18 -9.40 -9.40 33.40
C ASP A 18 -9.21 -8.08 32.60
N HIS A 19 -9.01 -8.16 31.28
CA HIS A 19 -8.72 -7.00 30.43
C HIS A 19 -9.68 -6.87 29.23
N ILE A 20 -10.84 -6.24 29.47
CA ILE A 20 -11.81 -5.84 28.43
C ILE A 20 -11.24 -4.75 27.50
N SER A 21 -10.10 -4.15 27.89
CA SER A 21 -9.43 -3.07 27.18
C SER A 21 -8.48 -3.62 26.11
N ALA A 22 -9.00 -3.88 24.91
CA ALA A 22 -8.25 -3.94 23.64
C ALA A 22 -6.96 -4.79 23.59
N THR A 23 -6.84 -5.83 24.42
CA THR A 23 -5.78 -6.85 24.28
C THR A 23 -6.29 -8.12 23.60
N ASN A 24 -7.59 -8.33 23.49
CA ASN A 24 -8.14 -9.39 22.66
C ASN A 24 -8.01 -9.00 21.19
N PHE A 25 -7.12 -9.67 20.45
CA PHE A 25 -6.99 -9.55 18.99
C PHE A 25 -8.28 -9.95 18.22
N ASN A 26 -9.32 -10.40 18.92
CA ASN A 26 -10.61 -10.85 18.40
C ASN A 26 -11.77 -9.88 18.68
N CYS A 27 -11.52 -8.61 18.97
CA CYS A 27 -12.57 -7.60 19.13
C CYS A 27 -12.86 -6.84 17.83
N ASP A 28 -14.13 -6.50 17.61
CA ASP A 28 -14.53 -5.58 16.55
C ASP A 28 -13.82 -4.23 16.71
N ILE A 29 -13.59 -3.55 15.58
CA ILE A 29 -13.01 -2.21 15.54
C ILE A 29 -13.96 -1.26 14.83
N LEU A 30 -13.86 0.02 15.19
CA LEU A 30 -14.56 1.10 14.51
C LEU A 30 -13.59 1.79 13.54
N LEU A 31 -14.04 2.00 12.31
CA LEU A 31 -13.30 2.76 11.30
C LEU A 31 -13.90 4.16 11.19
N SER A 32 -13.14 5.18 11.58
CA SER A 32 -13.53 6.57 11.45
C SER A 32 -12.94 7.15 10.16
N PRO A 33 -13.76 7.55 9.18
CA PRO A 33 -13.26 8.07 7.90
C PRO A 33 -12.62 9.44 8.06
N ASP A 34 -11.41 9.59 7.53
CA ASP A 34 -10.75 10.89 7.40
C ASP A 34 -11.16 11.53 6.06
N LEU A 35 -12.19 12.37 6.09
CA LEU A 35 -12.79 12.94 4.88
C LEU A 35 -11.81 13.80 4.05
N SER A 36 -10.70 14.27 4.63
CA SER A 36 -9.66 14.98 3.88
C SER A 36 -9.01 14.08 2.80
N THR A 37 -9.04 12.77 3.02
CA THR A 37 -8.52 11.74 2.11
C THR A 37 -9.53 11.23 1.09
N PHE A 38 -10.78 11.75 1.10
CA PHE A 38 -11.81 11.34 0.17
C PHE A 38 -11.40 11.64 -1.28
N ARG A 39 -11.41 10.63 -2.15
CA ARG A 39 -11.11 10.76 -3.58
C ARG A 39 -12.00 9.84 -4.41
N VAL A 40 -12.55 10.34 -5.50
CA VAL A 40 -13.25 9.50 -6.49
C VAL A 40 -12.21 8.69 -7.27
N LEU A 41 -12.46 7.40 -7.48
CA LEU A 41 -11.55 6.54 -8.24
C LEU A 41 -11.89 6.64 -9.74
N PRO A 42 -10.98 7.11 -10.60
CA PRO A 42 -11.28 7.33 -12.01
C PRO A 42 -11.36 6.04 -12.82
N TRP A 43 -10.75 4.95 -12.35
CA TRP A 43 -10.73 3.64 -13.03
C TRP A 43 -11.90 2.72 -12.67
N THR A 44 -12.79 3.12 -11.74
CA THR A 44 -13.93 2.32 -11.28
C THR A 44 -15.20 3.15 -11.21
N GLU A 45 -16.29 2.64 -11.78
CA GLU A 45 -17.57 3.36 -11.80
C GLU A 45 -18.16 3.58 -10.39
N GLN A 46 -18.69 4.78 -10.16
CA GLN A 46 -19.45 5.15 -8.96
C GLN A 46 -18.75 4.79 -7.64
N THR A 47 -17.41 4.79 -7.64
CA THR A 47 -16.60 4.33 -6.52
C THR A 47 -15.67 5.44 -6.05
N ALA A 48 -15.54 5.57 -4.74
CA ALA A 48 -14.61 6.50 -4.10
C ALA A 48 -13.87 5.79 -2.97
N ARG A 49 -12.70 6.32 -2.62
CA ARG A 49 -11.90 5.87 -1.49
C ARG A 49 -11.90 6.92 -0.39
N VAL A 50 -11.79 6.45 0.84
CA VAL A 50 -11.48 7.25 2.02
C VAL A 50 -10.60 6.40 2.93
N ILE A 51 -9.54 6.98 3.50
CA ILE A 51 -8.72 6.29 4.48
C ILE A 51 -9.35 6.51 5.85
N CYS A 52 -9.41 5.44 6.65
CA CYS A 52 -9.99 5.47 7.97
C CYS A 52 -8.91 5.32 9.05
N ASP A 53 -9.08 6.05 10.14
CA ASP A 53 -8.38 5.75 11.39
C ASP A 53 -9.16 4.65 12.15
N SER A 54 -8.45 3.76 12.82
CA SER A 54 -9.03 2.65 13.57
C SER A 54 -9.13 2.94 15.06
N PHE A 55 -10.27 2.58 15.64
CA PHE A 55 -10.61 2.77 17.04
C PHE A 55 -11.14 1.46 17.63
N THR A 56 -10.99 1.31 18.93
CA THR A 56 -11.68 0.26 19.70
C THR A 56 -13.18 0.57 19.75
N ILE A 57 -14.00 -0.43 20.09
CA ILE A 57 -15.45 -0.21 20.33
C ILE A 57 -15.75 0.78 21.46
N LEU A 58 -14.77 1.06 22.33
CA LEU A 58 -14.88 2.06 23.40
C LEU A 58 -14.55 3.47 22.92
N GLY A 59 -14.23 3.66 21.63
CA GLY A 59 -13.89 4.95 21.03
C GLY A 59 -12.45 5.40 21.27
N THR A 60 -11.60 4.57 21.87
CA THR A 60 -10.17 4.88 22.00
C THR A 60 -9.40 4.53 20.73
N PRO A 61 -8.37 5.29 20.33
CA PRO A 61 -7.56 4.95 19.17
C PRO A 61 -6.92 3.56 19.29
N LEU A 62 -6.87 2.82 18.18
CA LEU A 62 -6.20 1.53 18.15
C LEU A 62 -4.68 1.72 18.10
N LEU A 63 -4.00 1.41 19.20
CA LEU A 63 -2.56 1.66 19.36
C LEU A 63 -1.67 0.85 18.39
N THR A 64 -2.18 -0.24 17.83
CA THR A 64 -1.49 -1.05 16.82
C THR A 64 -1.65 -0.53 15.39
N SER A 65 -2.45 0.54 15.20
CA SER A 65 -2.69 1.12 13.88
C SER A 65 -1.45 1.87 13.37
N PRO A 66 -0.87 1.49 12.22
CA PRO A 66 0.32 2.16 11.68
C PRO A 66 0.09 3.66 11.42
N ARG A 67 -1.10 4.03 10.93
CA ARG A 67 -1.48 5.43 10.69
C ARG A 67 -1.59 6.22 11.99
N HIS A 68 -2.12 5.62 13.06
CA HIS A 68 -2.18 6.26 14.38
C HIS A 68 -0.77 6.49 14.95
N ILE A 69 0.09 5.46 14.92
CA ILE A 69 1.48 5.55 15.38
C ILE A 69 2.22 6.66 14.61
N ALA A 70 2.08 6.69 13.27
CA ALA A 70 2.69 7.74 12.45
C ALA A 70 2.20 9.15 12.81
N LYS A 71 0.89 9.34 12.99
CA LYS A 71 0.31 10.62 13.45
C LYS A 71 0.85 11.04 14.83
N GLN A 72 1.05 10.10 15.74
CA GLN A 72 1.63 10.37 17.06
C GLN A 72 3.08 10.85 16.95
N GLN A 73 3.91 10.18 16.14
CA GLN A 73 5.30 10.58 15.91
C GLN A 73 5.39 11.97 15.25
N LEU A 74 4.51 12.25 14.29
CA LEU A 74 4.43 13.57 13.65
C LEU A 74 4.03 14.67 14.63
N SER A 75 3.10 14.38 15.54
CA SER A 75 2.68 15.33 16.59
C SER A 75 3.84 15.61 17.55
N GLN A 76 4.60 14.59 17.95
CA GLN A 76 5.80 14.76 18.77
C GLN A 76 6.85 15.64 18.07
N LEU A 77 7.06 15.51 16.76
CA LEU A 77 7.94 16.41 16.02
C LEU A 77 7.44 17.86 16.05
N GLN A 78 6.13 18.07 15.88
CA GLN A 78 5.53 19.41 15.94
C GLN A 78 5.66 20.05 17.31
N ASP A 79 5.49 19.29 18.40
CA ASP A 79 5.67 19.77 19.78
C ASP A 79 7.11 20.23 20.04
N ASN A 80 8.09 19.67 19.30
CA ASN A 80 9.48 20.09 19.32
C ASN A 80 9.81 21.22 18.32
N GLY A 81 8.79 21.81 17.68
CA GLY A 81 8.96 22.88 16.69
C GLY A 81 9.49 22.41 15.33
N LEU A 82 9.41 21.11 15.04
CA LEU A 82 9.86 20.51 13.78
C LEU A 82 8.67 20.11 12.90
N SER A 83 8.90 20.01 11.59
CA SER A 83 7.92 19.49 10.64
C SER A 83 8.61 18.54 9.68
N LEU A 84 8.04 17.35 9.50
CA LEU A 84 8.54 16.37 8.55
C LEU A 84 7.96 16.64 7.16
N ARG A 85 8.86 16.82 6.18
CA ARG A 85 8.53 16.79 4.76
C ARG A 85 9.22 15.59 4.14
N SER A 86 8.46 14.65 3.60
CA SER A 86 8.98 13.38 3.09
C SER A 86 8.26 12.94 1.81
N ALA A 87 8.88 12.02 1.09
CA ALA A 87 8.34 11.35 -0.08
C ALA A 87 8.65 9.85 0.02
N PHE A 88 7.85 9.03 -0.68
CA PHE A 88 8.15 7.62 -0.86
C PHE A 88 8.65 7.38 -2.28
N THR A 89 9.50 6.37 -2.41
CA THR A 89 9.84 5.74 -3.69
C THR A 89 9.44 4.29 -3.58
N TYR A 90 8.73 3.77 -4.57
CA TYR A 90 8.43 2.35 -4.67
C TYR A 90 9.12 1.73 -5.86
N GLU A 91 9.68 0.57 -5.58
CA GLU A 91 10.09 -0.39 -6.58
C GLU A 91 9.10 -1.56 -6.60
N PHE A 92 8.65 -1.93 -7.78
CA PHE A 92 7.68 -3.00 -7.96
C PHE A 92 7.80 -3.61 -9.35
N CYS A 93 7.25 -4.81 -9.52
CA CYS A 93 7.23 -5.51 -10.79
C CYS A 93 5.81 -5.57 -11.34
N ILE A 94 5.67 -5.42 -12.66
CA ILE A 94 4.43 -5.73 -13.37
C ILE A 94 4.62 -6.98 -14.21
N TYR A 95 3.70 -7.92 -14.04
CA TYR A 95 3.66 -9.17 -14.78
C TYR A 95 2.42 -9.25 -15.65
N SER A 96 2.53 -9.94 -16.79
CA SER A 96 1.37 -10.36 -17.57
C SER A 96 0.67 -11.57 -16.94
N ILE A 97 -0.44 -11.97 -17.54
CA ILE A 97 -1.24 -13.13 -17.14
C ILE A 97 -0.32 -14.34 -16.93
N ALA A 98 -0.62 -15.09 -15.87
CA ALA A 98 0.04 -16.34 -15.55
C ALA A 98 -0.10 -17.34 -16.71
N GLU A 99 1.02 -17.77 -17.27
CA GLU A 99 1.07 -18.85 -18.24
C GLU A 99 1.37 -20.17 -17.52
N ILE A 100 0.52 -21.18 -17.70
CA ILE A 100 0.80 -22.52 -17.19
C ILE A 100 1.84 -23.15 -18.10
N VAL A 101 3.09 -23.20 -17.64
CA VAL A 101 4.19 -23.83 -18.38
C VAL A 101 4.11 -25.35 -18.27
N ASN A 102 3.73 -25.86 -17.09
CA ASN A 102 3.42 -27.28 -16.86
C ASN A 102 2.50 -27.44 -15.62
N SER A 103 2.10 -28.67 -15.28
CA SER A 103 1.17 -28.95 -14.17
C SER A 103 1.62 -28.47 -12.77
N LYS A 104 2.88 -28.05 -12.62
CA LYS A 104 3.47 -27.55 -11.36
C LYS A 104 4.13 -26.17 -11.49
N THR A 105 4.13 -25.57 -12.68
CA THR A 105 4.87 -24.33 -12.95
C THR A 105 3.95 -23.33 -13.64
N ILE A 106 3.68 -22.24 -12.93
CA ILE A 106 3.01 -21.06 -13.45
C ILE A 106 4.10 -20.01 -13.66
N SER A 107 4.24 -19.51 -14.89
CA SER A 107 5.14 -18.42 -15.24
C SER A 107 4.38 -17.12 -15.26
N PHE A 108 5.01 -16.06 -14.76
CA PHE A 108 4.52 -14.70 -14.86
C PHE A 108 5.52 -13.93 -15.71
N PRO A 109 5.29 -13.79 -17.03
CA PRO A 109 6.19 -13.03 -17.88
C PRO A 109 6.22 -11.60 -17.36
N ALA A 110 7.42 -11.11 -17.06
CA ALA A 110 7.57 -9.72 -16.67
C ALA A 110 7.26 -8.83 -17.88
N ALA A 111 6.32 -7.90 -17.71
CA ALA A 111 5.85 -7.08 -18.81
C ALA A 111 6.91 -6.02 -19.14
N SER A 112 7.42 -5.97 -20.37
CA SER A 112 8.24 -4.82 -20.81
C SER A 112 7.31 -3.64 -21.06
N ILE A 113 6.97 -2.95 -19.99
CA ILE A 113 6.13 -1.75 -20.03
C ILE A 113 7.01 -0.58 -20.42
N LEU A 114 6.44 0.39 -21.14
CA LEU A 114 7.11 1.47 -21.91
C LEU A 114 7.30 1.19 -23.42
N ASN A 115 6.75 0.09 -23.95
CA ASN A 115 6.55 -0.06 -25.39
C ASN A 115 5.28 0.66 -25.86
N SER A 116 5.18 1.01 -27.14
CA SER A 116 4.02 1.74 -27.70
C SER A 116 2.66 1.06 -27.46
N TYR A 117 2.65 -0.26 -27.23
CA TYR A 117 1.43 -1.03 -26.96
C TYR A 117 0.86 -0.81 -25.55
N ASP A 118 1.71 -0.50 -24.56
CA ASP A 118 1.32 -0.35 -23.15
C ASP A 118 1.10 1.12 -22.74
N GLN A 119 1.28 2.04 -23.68
CA GLN A 119 1.06 3.47 -23.49
C GLN A 119 -0.33 3.79 -22.89
N PRO A 120 -1.44 3.13 -23.28
CA PRO A 120 -2.76 3.39 -22.69
C PRO A 120 -2.82 3.07 -21.19
N PHE A 121 -2.20 1.96 -20.76
CA PHE A 121 -2.16 1.57 -19.36
C PHE A 121 -1.36 2.58 -18.53
N ILE A 122 -0.19 2.99 -19.02
CA ILE A 122 0.65 3.98 -18.32
C ILE A 122 -0.04 5.34 -18.23
N GLN A 123 -0.70 5.79 -19.29
CA GLN A 123 -1.41 7.06 -19.28
C GLN A 123 -2.58 7.03 -18.28
N GLU A 124 -3.40 5.97 -18.30
CA GLU A 124 -4.51 5.83 -17.35
C GLU A 124 -3.98 5.69 -15.91
N LEU A 125 -2.85 5.00 -15.71
CA LEU A 125 -2.19 4.90 -14.41
C LEU A 125 -1.77 6.27 -13.87
N ILE A 126 -1.05 7.08 -14.66
CA ILE A 126 -0.53 8.37 -14.21
C ILE A 126 -1.67 9.36 -13.96
N GLU A 127 -2.58 9.52 -14.93
CA GLU A 127 -3.73 10.42 -14.82
C GLU A 127 -4.68 9.98 -13.71
N GLY A 128 -4.93 8.66 -13.64
CA GLY A 128 -5.77 8.07 -12.63
C GLY A 128 -5.23 8.31 -11.22
N MET A 129 -3.92 8.09 -11.03
CA MET A 129 -3.28 8.30 -9.73
C MET A 129 -3.31 9.75 -9.29
N TYR A 130 -3.12 10.68 -10.22
CA TYR A 130 -3.26 12.12 -9.93
C TYR A 130 -4.65 12.44 -9.36
N HIS A 131 -5.72 11.97 -10.01
CA HIS A 131 -7.10 12.16 -9.51
C HIS A 131 -7.40 11.40 -8.23
N ALA A 132 -6.81 10.23 -8.05
CA ALA A 132 -6.90 9.45 -6.80
C ALA A 132 -6.11 10.09 -5.64
N GLY A 133 -5.37 11.18 -5.88
CA GLY A 133 -4.62 11.92 -4.87
C GLY A 133 -3.22 11.37 -4.61
N ALA A 134 -2.64 10.64 -5.55
CA ALA A 134 -1.24 10.21 -5.52
C ALA A 134 -0.43 10.95 -6.60
N ASN A 135 0.30 11.98 -6.19
CA ASN A 135 1.02 12.85 -7.11
C ASN A 135 2.40 12.29 -7.46
N ILE A 136 2.50 11.65 -8.61
CA ILE A 136 3.71 11.01 -9.12
C ILE A 136 4.68 12.10 -9.63
N GLU A 137 5.93 12.06 -9.16
CA GLU A 137 7.02 12.92 -9.62
C GLU A 137 7.79 12.30 -10.78
N SER A 138 8.15 11.01 -10.64
CA SER A 138 8.89 10.28 -11.66
C SER A 138 8.37 8.84 -11.78
N PHE A 139 8.46 8.30 -12.99
CA PHE A 139 8.11 6.92 -13.33
C PHE A 139 9.14 6.40 -14.33
N SER A 140 9.86 5.34 -13.99
CA SER A 140 10.97 4.81 -14.79
C SER A 140 11.03 3.28 -14.74
N SER A 141 11.37 2.66 -15.87
CA SER A 141 11.76 1.24 -15.89
C SER A 141 13.14 1.10 -15.26
N SER A 142 13.29 0.07 -14.43
CA SER A 142 14.58 -0.27 -13.83
C SER A 142 15.31 -1.33 -14.67
N THR A 143 16.34 -1.95 -14.10
CA THR A 143 17.30 -2.82 -14.80
C THR A 143 16.66 -4.12 -15.28
N TRP A 144 15.67 -4.65 -14.54
CA TRP A 144 15.06 -5.94 -14.84
C TRP A 144 13.76 -5.79 -15.64
N PRO A 145 13.43 -6.77 -16.51
CA PRO A 145 12.15 -6.80 -17.22
C PRO A 145 10.97 -6.65 -16.25
N GLY A 146 10.02 -5.77 -16.57
CA GLY A 146 8.84 -5.47 -15.76
C GLY A 146 9.07 -4.76 -14.44
N GLN A 147 10.32 -4.48 -14.07
CA GLN A 147 10.63 -3.71 -12.89
C GLN A 147 10.43 -2.22 -13.16
N MET A 148 9.71 -1.59 -12.25
CA MET A 148 9.31 -0.20 -12.32
C MET A 148 9.69 0.49 -11.02
N GLU A 149 10.16 1.71 -11.13
CA GLU A 149 10.36 2.63 -10.02
C GLU A 149 9.42 3.82 -10.17
N ILE A 150 8.85 4.24 -9.05
CA ILE A 150 8.03 5.44 -8.99
C ILE A 150 8.39 6.26 -7.75
N SER A 151 8.50 7.57 -7.92
CA SER A 151 8.67 8.51 -6.82
C SER A 151 7.51 9.50 -6.76
N PHE A 152 7.17 9.94 -5.55
CA PHE A 152 6.09 10.91 -5.32
C PHE A 152 6.63 12.27 -4.93
N HIS A 153 5.86 13.32 -5.22
CA HIS A 153 6.20 14.65 -4.72
C HIS A 153 6.25 14.68 -3.18
N PRO A 154 7.22 15.37 -2.56
CA PRO A 154 7.30 15.45 -1.11
C PRO A 154 6.15 16.22 -0.47
N GLU A 155 5.53 15.61 0.54
CA GLU A 155 4.42 16.17 1.31
C GLU A 155 4.79 16.35 2.78
N PHE A 156 4.06 17.24 3.47
CA PHE A 156 4.21 17.41 4.92
C PHE A 156 3.34 16.41 5.69
N GLY A 157 3.86 15.94 6.82
CA GLY A 157 3.08 15.13 7.75
C GLY A 157 2.69 13.77 7.20
N ILE A 158 1.43 13.38 7.40
CA ILE A 158 0.92 12.03 7.07
C ILE A 158 0.67 11.85 5.56
N GLY A 159 0.56 12.96 4.81
CA GLY A 159 0.20 12.95 3.39
C GLY A 159 1.10 12.05 2.54
N ALA A 160 2.41 12.07 2.80
CA ALA A 160 3.37 11.23 2.08
C ALA A 160 3.05 9.72 2.22
N ALA A 161 2.71 9.27 3.44
CA ALA A 161 2.36 7.87 3.68
C ALA A 161 0.99 7.51 3.08
N ASP A 162 0.03 8.43 3.13
CA ASP A 162 -1.30 8.26 2.54
C ASP A 162 -1.22 8.15 1.01
N THR A 163 -0.42 9.02 0.37
CA THR A 163 -0.12 9.00 -1.07
C THR A 163 0.52 7.68 -1.47
N ALA A 164 1.51 7.19 -0.72
CA ALA A 164 2.15 5.91 -0.97
C ALA A 164 1.16 4.74 -0.85
N PHE A 165 0.35 4.70 0.22
CA PHE A 165 -0.68 3.67 0.41
C PHE A 165 -1.72 3.66 -0.72
N THR A 166 -2.11 4.85 -1.17
CA THR A 166 -3.04 5.06 -2.29
C THR A 166 -2.49 4.43 -3.56
N PHE A 167 -1.25 4.76 -3.91
CA PHE A 167 -0.64 4.25 -5.11
C PHE A 167 -0.53 2.73 -5.08
N ARG A 168 -0.02 2.17 -3.98
CA ARG A 168 0.18 0.72 -3.83
C ARG A 168 -1.10 -0.08 -4.05
N THR A 169 -2.24 0.46 -3.63
CA THR A 169 -3.55 -0.18 -3.81
C THR A 169 -4.10 0.07 -5.21
N GLY A 170 -4.09 1.32 -5.68
CA GLY A 170 -4.67 1.69 -6.97
C GLY A 170 -3.98 1.05 -8.17
N ILE A 171 -2.65 0.86 -8.13
CA ILE A 171 -1.94 0.25 -9.25
C ILE A 171 -2.30 -1.22 -9.40
N LYS A 172 -2.60 -1.93 -8.31
CA LYS A 172 -3.05 -3.32 -8.37
C LYS A 172 -4.42 -3.44 -9.00
N GLU A 173 -5.32 -2.50 -8.69
CA GLU A 173 -6.66 -2.44 -9.30
C GLU A 173 -6.58 -2.12 -10.80
N MET A 174 -5.80 -1.10 -11.17
CA MET A 174 -5.61 -0.75 -12.58
C MET A 174 -4.87 -1.82 -13.36
N ALA A 175 -3.81 -2.41 -12.81
CA ALA A 175 -3.12 -3.53 -13.45
C ALA A 175 -4.11 -4.65 -13.75
N LYS A 176 -4.99 -4.99 -12.80
CA LYS A 176 -6.02 -6.02 -13.00
C LYS A 176 -6.97 -5.70 -14.15
N LYS A 177 -7.35 -4.43 -14.37
CA LYS A 177 -8.18 -3.99 -15.52
C LYS A 177 -7.55 -4.34 -16.86
N TYR A 178 -6.21 -4.31 -16.93
CA TYR A 178 -5.42 -4.62 -18.13
C TYR A 178 -4.91 -6.07 -18.17
N ASN A 179 -5.39 -6.95 -17.27
CA ASN A 179 -4.88 -8.31 -17.08
C ASN A 179 -3.39 -8.39 -16.69
N TYR A 180 -2.89 -7.36 -16.03
CA TYR A 180 -1.58 -7.30 -15.40
C TYR A 180 -1.66 -7.59 -13.90
N ILE A 181 -0.52 -7.96 -13.33
CA ILE A 181 -0.33 -8.16 -11.90
C ILE A 181 0.81 -7.26 -11.44
N ALA A 182 0.51 -6.30 -10.56
CA ALA A 182 1.52 -5.48 -9.89
C ALA A 182 1.92 -6.11 -8.55
N SER A 183 3.21 -6.40 -8.38
CA SER A 183 3.78 -6.98 -7.15
C SER A 183 4.86 -6.09 -6.56
N PHE A 184 4.75 -5.84 -5.26
CA PHE A 184 5.76 -5.14 -4.46
C PHE A 184 6.63 -6.14 -3.67
N PHE A 185 6.53 -7.42 -3.99
CA PHE A 185 7.29 -8.45 -3.32
C PHE A 185 8.62 -8.64 -4.05
N ALA A 186 9.71 -8.30 -3.35
CA ALA A 186 11.06 -8.59 -3.77
C ALA A 186 11.47 -9.93 -3.16
N GLU A 187 11.16 -11.05 -3.84
CA GLU A 187 11.74 -12.33 -3.44
C GLU A 187 13.15 -12.44 -3.99
N ASN A 188 14.11 -12.75 -3.13
CA ASN A 188 15.50 -13.08 -3.48
C ASN A 188 15.64 -14.37 -4.34
N GLY A 189 14.54 -14.88 -4.92
CA GLY A 189 14.51 -15.96 -5.90
C GLY A 189 14.44 -15.50 -7.36
N PHE A 190 14.15 -14.21 -7.60
CA PHE A 190 14.51 -13.51 -8.83
C PHE A 190 15.67 -12.60 -8.44
N TYR A 191 16.87 -12.87 -8.97
CA TYR A 191 18.15 -12.35 -8.48
C TYR A 191 18.15 -10.84 -8.14
N ASN A 192 17.98 -10.54 -6.85
CA ASN A 192 18.29 -9.26 -6.23
C ASN A 192 19.79 -9.19 -5.96
N SER A 193 20.50 -8.31 -6.65
CA SER A 193 21.70 -7.67 -6.11
C SER A 193 21.62 -6.19 -6.43
N GLY A 194 21.23 -5.40 -5.43
CA GLY A 194 21.12 -3.96 -5.55
C GLY A 194 20.68 -3.30 -4.26
N ILE A 195 21.41 -3.56 -3.15
CA ILE A 195 21.59 -2.50 -2.15
C ILE A 195 22.89 -1.81 -2.57
N LEU A 196 22.77 -0.60 -3.10
CA LEU A 196 23.63 0.57 -2.88
C LEU A 196 23.09 1.75 -3.70
#